data_AF-A0A7K3EN14-F1
#
_entry.id   AF-A0A7K3EN14-F1
#
_cell.length_a   1.000
_cell.length_b   1.000
_cell.length_c   1.000
_cell.angle_alpha   90.00
_cell.angle_beta   90.00
_cell.angle_gamma   90.00
#
_symmetry.space_group_name_H-M   'P 1'
#
loop_
_entity.id
_entity.type
_entity.pdbx_description
1 polymer ?
#
loop_
_entity_poly.entity_id
_entity_poly.type
_entity_poly.pdbx_seq_one_letter_code
_entity_poly.pdbx_strand_id
1 'polypeptide(L)'
;MTDLGVDFDYLYTIKNDLKMVRREFNTCSSHQESLREEYGSSLVAGAMEAFTDNWDDHRKELLGNIEKVRKLVQTSISNFEKLEKDLTDAHKKKTK
;
A
#
# COMPACT_ATOMS: atom_id res chain seq x y z
N MET A 1 -30.73 -11.14 11.31
CA MET A 1 -30.53 -10.27 10.15
C MET A 1 -29.41 -9.32 10.53
N THR A 2 -28.19 -9.57 10.05
CA THR A 2 -27.07 -8.66 10.26
C THR A 2 -27.19 -7.56 9.21
N ASP A 3 -27.54 -6.35 9.64
CA ASP A 3 -27.79 -5.18 8.78
C ASP A 3 -26.49 -4.61 8.16
N LEU A 4 -25.35 -5.29 8.35
CA LEU A 4 -24.05 -4.95 7.80
C LEU A 4 -23.40 -6.23 7.25
N GLY A 5 -23.48 -6.44 5.93
CA GLY A 5 -22.74 -7.49 5.23
C GLY A 5 -21.35 -6.98 4.84
N VAL A 6 -20.42 -6.93 5.80
CA VAL A 6 -19.04 -6.53 5.52
C VAL A 6 -18.25 -7.75 5.01
N ASP A 7 -17.69 -7.64 3.81
CA ASP A 7 -16.78 -8.64 3.26
C ASP A 7 -15.35 -8.41 3.79
N PHE A 8 -15.07 -9.01 4.96
CA PHE A 8 -13.75 -8.92 5.58
C PHE A 8 -12.66 -9.56 4.73
N ASP A 9 -12.96 -10.67 4.05
CA ASP A 9 -11.98 -11.39 3.23
C ASP A 9 -11.50 -10.50 2.06
N TYR A 10 -12.40 -9.76 1.44
CA TYR A 10 -12.06 -8.80 0.40
C TYR A 10 -11.22 -7.64 0.94
N LEU A 11 -11.54 -7.08 2.11
CA LEU A 11 -10.74 -6.02 2.73
C LEU A 11 -9.33 -6.51 3.10
N TYR A 12 -9.20 -7.73 3.62
CA TYR A 12 -7.91 -8.35 3.89
C TYR A 12 -7.11 -8.60 2.60
N THR A 13 -7.78 -8.99 1.53
CA THR A 13 -7.18 -9.15 0.19
C THR A 13 -6.60 -7.84 -0.30
N ILE A 14 -7.41 -6.76 -0.33
CA ILE A 14 -6.94 -5.42 -0.73
C ILE A 14 -5.71 -4.99 0.09
N LYS A 15 -5.74 -5.20 1.41
CA LYS A 15 -4.62 -4.83 2.28
C LYS A 15 -3.33 -5.58 1.91
N ASN A 16 -3.44 -6.86 1.58
CA ASN A 16 -2.31 -7.71 1.21
C ASN A 16 -1.78 -7.36 -0.18
N ASP A 17 -2.66 -7.10 -1.14
CA ASP A 17 -2.29 -6.69 -2.50
C ASP A 17 -1.54 -5.36 -2.47
N LEU A 18 -2.04 -4.36 -1.73
CA LEU A 18 -1.35 -3.08 -1.54
C LEU A 18 0.04 -3.27 -0.90
N LYS A 19 0.17 -4.21 0.05
CA LYS A 19 1.46 -4.54 0.66
C LYS A 19 2.43 -5.16 -0.37
N MET A 20 1.93 -6.03 -1.25
CA MET A 20 2.72 -6.67 -2.29
C MET A 20 3.18 -5.65 -3.33
N VAL A 21 2.27 -4.85 -3.87
CA VAL A 21 2.60 -3.78 -4.83
C VAL A 21 3.63 -2.82 -4.24
N ARG A 22 3.46 -2.40 -2.98
CA ARG A 22 4.45 -1.55 -2.29
C ARG A 22 5.83 -2.20 -2.23
N ARG A 23 5.91 -3.51 -2.02
CA ARG A 23 7.17 -4.25 -1.97
C ARG A 23 7.87 -4.22 -3.34
N GLU A 24 7.13 -4.51 -4.42
CA GLU A 24 7.68 -4.53 -5.78
C GLU A 24 8.25 -3.16 -6.18
N PHE A 25 7.50 -2.09 -5.97
CA PHE A 25 8.00 -0.72 -6.24
C PHE A 25 9.18 -0.32 -5.35
N ASN A 26 9.29 -0.88 -4.14
CA ASN A 26 10.43 -0.63 -3.27
C ASN A 26 11.70 -1.31 -3.78
N THR A 27 11.59 -2.47 -4.45
CA THR A 27 12.72 -3.26 -4.96
C THR A 27 13.25 -2.82 -6.32
N CYS A 28 12.54 -1.96 -7.07
CA CYS A 28 12.96 -1.49 -8.40
C CYS A 28 14.15 -0.50 -8.42
N SER A 29 14.75 -0.11 -7.29
CA SER A 29 15.77 0.96 -7.25
C SER A 29 17.21 0.51 -7.56
N SER A 30 17.49 -0.78 -7.64
CA SER A 30 18.86 -1.32 -7.58
C SER A 30 19.65 -1.31 -8.90
N HIS A 31 19.13 -0.75 -9.99
CA HIS A 31 19.72 -0.95 -11.33
C HIS A 31 20.23 0.32 -12.02
N GLN A 32 19.96 1.51 -11.48
CA GLN A 32 20.24 2.76 -12.21
C GLN A 32 21.68 3.26 -12.04
N GLU A 33 22.23 3.15 -10.83
CA GLU A 33 23.59 3.64 -10.51
C GLU A 33 24.68 2.86 -11.25
N SER A 34 24.48 1.55 -11.47
CA SER A 34 25.41 0.67 -12.18
C SER A 34 25.51 0.94 -13.69
N LEU A 35 24.54 1.64 -14.29
CA LEU A 35 24.52 1.92 -15.73
C LEU A 35 25.20 3.25 -16.09
N ARG A 36 25.56 4.06 -15.09
CA ARG A 36 26.11 5.41 -15.30
C ARG A 36 27.42 5.41 -16.09
N GLU A 37 28.26 4.40 -15.88
CA GLU A 37 29.56 4.26 -16.55
C GLU A 37 29.43 3.74 -18.00
N GLU A 38 28.31 3.11 -18.34
CA GLU A 38 28.06 2.46 -19.63
C GLU A 38 27.50 3.42 -20.70
N TYR A 39 27.03 4.61 -20.32
CA TYR A 39 26.32 5.50 -21.24
C TYR A 39 27.21 6.13 -22.32
N GLY A 40 28.52 6.21 -22.10
CA GLY A 40 29.55 6.65 -23.08
C GLY A 40 29.49 8.12 -23.53
N SER A 41 28.30 8.73 -23.56
CA SER A 41 28.03 10.12 -23.94
C SER A 41 27.57 10.92 -22.72
N SER A 42 28.17 12.10 -22.50
CA SER A 42 27.81 12.99 -21.39
C SER A 42 26.37 13.49 -21.48
N LEU A 43 25.85 13.70 -22.70
CA LEU A 43 24.46 14.10 -22.92
C LEU A 43 23.49 12.98 -22.50
N VAL A 44 23.80 11.74 -22.85
CA VAL A 44 22.99 10.57 -22.49
C VAL A 44 23.05 10.34 -20.99
N ALA A 45 24.23 10.43 -20.39
CA ALA A 45 24.40 10.31 -18.94
C ALA A 45 23.56 11.35 -18.18
N GLY A 46 23.58 12.62 -18.60
CA GLY A 46 22.77 13.67 -17.97
C GLY A 46 21.27 13.45 -18.12
N ALA A 47 20.80 12.98 -19.28
CA ALA A 47 19.39 12.65 -19.48
C ALA A 47 18.94 11.46 -18.61
N MET A 48 19.80 10.44 -18.47
CA MET A 48 19.53 9.26 -17.64
C MET A 48 19.57 9.58 -16.14
N GLU A 49 20.44 10.49 -15.71
CA GLU A 49 20.47 11.01 -14.34
C GLU A 49 19.17 11.74 -14.00
N ALA A 50 18.75 12.68 -14.83
CA ALA A 50 17.49 13.41 -14.63
C ALA A 50 16.26 12.48 -14.65
N PHE A 51 16.24 11.47 -15.52
CA PHE A 51 15.19 10.45 -15.52
C PHE A 51 15.18 9.64 -14.22
N THR A 52 16.36 9.24 -13.74
CA THR A 52 16.52 8.43 -12.53
C THR A 52 16.07 9.17 -11.28
N ASP A 53 16.48 10.43 -11.14
CA ASP A 53 16.06 11.28 -10.03
C ASP A 53 14.55 11.46 -9.99
N ASN A 54 13.96 11.81 -11.15
CA ASN A 54 12.51 12.00 -11.26
C ASN A 54 11.72 10.69 -11.00
N TRP A 55 12.25 9.56 -11.47
CA TRP A 55 11.69 8.24 -11.17
C TRP A 55 11.73 7.96 -9.66
N ASP A 56 12.85 8.20 -8.99
CA ASP A 56 12.99 7.92 -7.56
C ASP A 56 12.04 8.79 -6.71
N ASP A 57 11.91 10.07 -7.05
CA ASP A 57 10.99 11.00 -6.37
C ASP A 57 9.53 10.56 -6.52
N HIS A 58 9.07 10.31 -7.75
CA HIS A 58 7.70 9.85 -7.98
C HIS A 58 7.43 8.46 -7.39
N ARG A 59 8.42 7.57 -7.40
CA ARG A 59 8.33 6.25 -6.78
C ARG A 59 8.16 6.36 -5.27
N LYS A 60 8.93 7.22 -4.60
CA LYS A 60 8.78 7.49 -3.16
C LYS A 60 7.38 8.04 -2.84
N GLU A 61 6.87 8.96 -3.66
CA GLU A 61 5.52 9.50 -3.51
C GLU A 61 4.45 8.40 -3.64
N LEU A 62 4.56 7.57 -4.69
CA LEU A 62 3.66 6.44 -4.94
C LEU A 62 3.66 5.45 -3.76
N LEU A 63 4.85 5.07 -3.26
CA LEU A 63 4.99 4.20 -2.09
C LEU A 63 4.30 4.79 -0.84
N GLY A 64 4.42 6.10 -0.64
CA GLY A 64 3.74 6.82 0.43
C GLY A 64 2.22 6.77 0.29
N ASN A 65 1.71 6.96 -0.92
CA ASN A 65 0.27 6.93 -1.19
C ASN A 65 -0.33 5.52 -1.05
N ILE A 66 0.36 4.48 -1.52
CA ILE A 66 -0.04 3.07 -1.30
C ILE A 66 -0.13 2.77 0.20
N GLU A 67 0.84 3.23 0.99
CA GLU A 67 0.83 3.01 2.44
C GLU A 67 -0.33 3.73 3.13
N LYS A 68 -0.66 4.96 2.70
CA LYS A 68 -1.83 5.69 3.23
C LYS A 68 -3.12 4.91 2.98
N VAL A 69 -3.34 4.44 1.75
CA VAL A 69 -4.54 3.66 1.41
C VAL A 69 -4.59 2.35 2.21
N ARG A 70 -3.47 1.64 2.33
CA ARG A 70 -3.38 0.41 3.13
C ARG A 70 -3.78 0.63 4.59
N LYS A 71 -3.36 1.76 5.18
CA LYS A 71 -3.75 2.14 6.55
C LYS A 71 -5.25 2.44 6.66
N LEU A 72 -5.85 3.13 5.69
CA LEU A 72 -7.29 3.39 5.67
C LEU A 72 -8.10 2.08 5.61
N VAL A 73 -7.68 1.12 4.79
CA VAL A 73 -8.30 -0.22 4.74
C VAL A 73 -8.15 -0.93 6.08
N GLN A 74 -6.96 -0.93 6.68
CA GLN A 74 -6.74 -1.53 7.99
C GLN A 74 -7.60 -0.90 9.09
N THR A 75 -7.73 0.43 9.12
CA THR A 75 -8.60 1.13 10.07
C THR A 75 -10.07 0.77 9.85
N SER A 76 -10.50 0.63 8.60
CA SER A 76 -11.87 0.23 8.27
C SER A 76 -12.17 -1.17 8.79
N ILE A 77 -11.27 -2.14 8.55
CA ILE A 77 -11.36 -3.51 9.10
C ILE A 77 -11.52 -3.45 10.62
N SER A 78 -10.61 -2.77 11.32
CA SER A 78 -10.63 -2.72 12.79
C SER A 78 -11.90 -2.06 13.36
N ASN A 79 -12.44 -1.06 12.66
CA ASN A 79 -13.70 -0.42 13.06
C ASN A 79 -14.90 -1.37 12.92
N PHE A 80 -14.97 -2.14 11.83
CA PHE A 80 -16.03 -3.12 11.63
C PHE A 80 -15.93 -4.30 12.61
N GLU A 81 -14.73 -4.84 12.86
CA GLU A 81 -14.52 -5.90 13.86
C GLU A 81 -14.96 -5.44 15.26
N LYS A 82 -14.65 -4.18 15.62
CA LYS A 82 -15.10 -3.60 16.89
C LYS A 82 -16.62 -3.47 16.96
N LEU A 83 -17.24 -2.97 15.89
CA LEU A 83 -18.69 -2.82 15.82
C LEU A 83 -19.40 -4.18 15.96
N GLU A 84 -18.92 -5.21 15.28
CA GLU A 84 -19.49 -6.56 15.36
C GLU A 84 -19.36 -7.16 16.78
N LYS A 85 -18.21 -6.93 17.43
CA LYS A 85 -18.01 -7.32 18.83
C LYS A 85 -18.99 -6.61 19.77
N ASP A 86 -19.12 -5.29 19.64
CA ASP A 86 -20.01 -4.48 20.48
C ASP A 86 -21.48 -4.92 20.31
N LEU A 87 -21.91 -5.21 19.07
CA LEU A 87 -23.24 -5.75 18.78
C LEU A 87 -23.46 -7.14 19.40
N THR A 88 -22.47 -8.03 19.28
CA THR A 88 -22.52 -9.39 19.83
C THR A 88 -22.63 -9.35 21.36
N ASP A 89 -21.84 -8.49 22.01
CA ASP A 89 -21.84 -8.34 23.46
C ASP A 89 -23.14 -7.71 23.98
N ALA A 90 -23.70 -6.73 23.25
CA ALA A 90 -25.01 -6.16 23.55
C ALA A 90 -26.14 -7.18 23.42
N HIS A 91 -26.08 -8.06 22.41
CA HIS A 91 -27.05 -9.13 22.25
C HIS A 91 -26.99 -10.13 23.40
N LYS A 92 -25.79 -10.61 23.76
CA LYS A 92 -25.58 -11.53 24.91
C LYS A 92 -26.09 -10.98 26.25
N LYS A 93 -25.99 -9.66 26.46
CA LYS A 93 -26.52 -8.98 27.66
C LYS A 93 -28.05 -8.93 27.70
N LYS A 94 -28.72 -8.86 26.55
CA LYS A 94 -30.20 -8.85 26.47
C LYS A 94 -30.83 -10.23 26.64
N THR A 95 -30.09 -11.31 26.38
CA THR A 95 -30.57 -12.70 26.48
C THR A 95 -30.29 -13.36 27.84
N LYS A 96 -29.65 -12.66 28.77
CA LYS A 96 -29.48 -13.06 30.18
C LYS A 96 -30.48 -12.34 31.06
#